data_AF-A4IHN4-F1
#
_entry.id   AF-A4IHN4-F1
#
_cell.length_a   1.000
_cell.length_b   1.000
_cell.length_c   1.000
_cell.angle_alpha   90.00
_cell.angle_beta   90.00
_cell.angle_gamma   90.00
#
_symmetry.space_group_name_H-M   'P 1'
#
loop_
_entity.id
_entity.type
_entity.pdbx_description
1 polymer ?
#
loop_
_entity_poly.entity_id
_entity_poly.type
_entity_poly.pdbx_seq_one_letter_code
_entity_poly.pdbx_strand_id
1 'polypeptide(L)' 'MSASKVLVAVRVRPMNRRELDLNTKCVVEMEGNQTILQTPPANAKQGESRKPPKVFAFDYCFWSMDESNTPKYAGKD' A
#
# COMPACT_ATOMS: atom_id res chain seq x y z
N MET A 1 -28.12 22.59 -0.96
CA MET A 1 -26.67 22.68 -0.73
C MET A 1 -26.07 21.32 -1.01
N SER A 2 -25.21 21.20 -2.03
CA SER A 2 -24.47 19.96 -2.25
C SER A 2 -23.50 19.80 -1.08
N ALA A 3 -23.66 18.75 -0.28
CA ALA A 3 -22.71 18.42 0.78
C ALA A 3 -21.43 17.93 0.09
N SER A 4 -20.44 18.81 -0.05
CA SER A 4 -19.13 18.47 -0.60
C SER A 4 -18.53 17.35 0.25
N LYS A 5 -18.44 16.14 -0.32
CA LYS A 5 -17.77 15.00 0.33
C LYS A 5 -16.29 15.33 0.46
N VAL A 6 -15.71 15.11 1.64
CA VAL A 6 -14.26 15.14 1.82
C VAL A 6 -13.66 14.03 0.95
N LEU A 7 -12.79 14.43 0.01
CA LEU A 7 -12.05 13.48 -0.82
C LEU A 7 -10.80 13.03 -0.07
N VAL A 8 -10.55 11.72 -0.06
CA VAL A 8 -9.41 11.11 0.62
C VAL A 8 -8.51 10.42 -0.39
N ALA A 9 -7.23 10.77 -0.33
CA ALA A 9 -6.18 10.18 -1.15
C ALA A 9 -5.09 9.56 -0.28
N VAL A 10 -4.54 8.44 -0.73
CA VAL A 10 -3.39 7.78 -0.11
C VAL A 10 -2.30 7.54 -1.15
N ARG A 11 -1.03 7.64 -0.74
CA ARG A 11 0.13 7.40 -1.61
C ARG A 11 1.13 6.47 -0.95
N VAL A 12 1.51 5.40 -1.64
CA VAL A 12 2.62 4.53 -1.24
C VAL A 12 3.90 5.08 -1.84
N ARG A 13 4.88 5.43 -0.99
CA ARG A 13 6.21 5.89 -1.43
C ARG A 13 7.11 4.70 -1.85
N PRO A 14 8.19 4.96 -2.61
CA PRO A 14 9.27 3.99 -2.77
C PRO A 14 9.86 3.57 -1.42
N MET A 15 10.41 2.36 -1.38
CA MET A 15 11.20 1.90 -0.24
C MET A 15 12.46 2.78 -0.10
N ASN A 16 12.77 3.17 1.13
CA ASN A 16 13.96 3.97 1.41
C ASN A 16 15.22 3.09 1.43
N ARG A 17 16.38 3.73 1.48
CA ARG A 17 17.67 3.02 1.41
C ARG A 17 17.83 1.96 2.49
N ARG A 18 17.45 2.28 3.74
CA ARG A 18 17.54 1.34 4.88
C ARG A 18 16.63 0.13 4.70
N GLU A 19 15.41 0.35 4.21
CA GLU A 19 14.43 -0.71 3.95
C GLU A 19 14.95 -1.68 2.88
N LEU A 20 15.59 -1.16 1.84
CA LEU A 20 16.24 -1.95 0.79
C LEU A 20 17.47 -2.71 1.33
N ASP A 21 18.36 -2.03 2.06
CA ASP A 21 19.58 -2.63 2.60
C ASP A 21 19.29 -3.76 3.61
N LEU A 22 18.18 -3.67 4.35
CA LEU A 22 17.71 -4.71 5.27
C LEU A 22 16.76 -5.72 4.62
N ASN A 23 16.55 -5.63 3.30
CA ASN A 23 15.69 -6.52 2.54
C ASN A 23 14.27 -6.61 3.12
N THR A 24 13.76 -5.46 3.58
CA THR A 24 12.46 -5.33 4.27
C THR A 24 11.34 -5.61 3.29
N LYS A 25 10.41 -6.50 3.67
CA LYS A 25 9.26 -6.82 2.83
C LYS A 25 8.26 -5.66 2.81
N CYS A 26 7.90 -5.19 1.62
CA CYS A 26 6.74 -4.30 1.45
C CYS A 26 5.45 -5.06 1.77
N VAL A 27 4.63 -4.50 2.66
CA VAL A 27 3.36 -5.10 3.10
C VAL A 27 2.14 -4.34 2.60
N VAL A 28 2.33 -3.32 1.77
CA VAL A 28 1.24 -2.52 1.21
C VAL A 28 1.13 -2.80 -0.28
N GLU A 29 -0.06 -3.18 -0.70
CA GLU A 29 -0.43 -3.37 -2.10
C GLU A 29 -1.58 -2.43 -2.44
N MET A 30 -1.66 -2.03 -3.71
CA MET A 30 -2.77 -1.23 -4.23
C MET A 30 -3.34 -1.88 -5.49
N GLU A 31 -4.67 -1.89 -5.55
CA GLU A 31 -5.46 -2.37 -6.68
C GLU A 31 -6.66 -1.42 -6.88
N GLY A 32 -6.68 -0.72 -8.02
CA GLY A 32 -7.68 0.33 -8.26
C GLY A 32 -7.67 1.38 -7.14
N ASN A 33 -8.82 1.59 -6.50
CA ASN A 33 -8.99 2.51 -5.38
C ASN A 33 -8.86 1.84 -4.01
N GLN A 34 -8.33 0.62 -3.96
CA GLN A 34 -8.14 -0.14 -2.72
C GLN A 34 -6.66 -0.17 -2.31
N THR A 35 -6.44 -0.09 -1.00
CA THR A 35 -5.14 -0.34 -0.35
C THR A 35 -5.27 -1.59 0.50
N ILE A 36 -4.40 -2.57 0.23
CA ILE A 36 -4.37 -3.86 0.89
C ILE A 36 -3.14 -3.89 1.80
N LEU A 37 -3.36 -4.01 3.11
CA LEU A 37 -2.31 -4.17 4.11
C LEU A 37 -2.16 -5.65 4.47
N GLN A 38 -1.04 -6.22 4.02
CA GLN A 38 -0.64 -7.59 4.29
C GLN A 38 -0.12 -7.74 5.73
N THR A 39 -0.41 -8.88 6.36
CA THR A 39 0.15 -9.19 7.69
C THR A 39 1.67 -9.41 7.58
N PRO A 40 2.51 -8.69 8.35
CA PRO A 40 3.96 -8.86 8.30
C PRO A 40 4.36 -10.29 8.69
N PRO A 41 5.37 -10.89 8.04
CA PRO A 41 5.79 -12.26 8.32
C PRO A 41 6.32 -12.45 9.75
N ALA A 42 6.95 -11.43 10.34
CA ALA A 42 7.43 -11.47 11.73
C ALA A 42 6.31 -11.59 12.78
N ASN A 43 5.07 -11.21 12.42
CA ASN A 43 3.92 -11.26 13.31
C ASN A 43 3.11 -12.55 13.18
N ALA A 44 3.48 -13.43 12.25
CA ALA A 44 2.91 -14.78 12.17
C ALA A 44 3.59 -15.66 13.22
N LYS A 45 3.13 -15.56 14.48
CA LYS A 45 3.53 -16.54 15.51
C LYS A 45 3.14 -17.93 15.02
N GLN A 46 4.08 -18.86 15.11
CA GLN A 46 3.93 -20.25 14.65
C GLN A 46 2.68 -20.86 15.30
N GLY A 47 1.60 -21.04 14.54
CA GLY A 47 0.35 -21.65 15.01
C GLY A 47 -0.89 -20.74 15.03
N GLU A 48 -0.76 -19.41 14.92
CA GLU A 48 -1.94 -18.55 14.68
C GLU A 48 -2.20 -18.47 13.17
N SER A 49 -3.41 -18.89 12.75
CA SER A 49 -3.93 -18.70 11.40
C SER A 49 -3.60 -17.28 10.93
N ARG A 50 -2.86 -17.15 9.80
CA ARG A 50 -2.44 -15.85 9.27
C ARG A 50 -3.65 -14.93 9.21
N LYS A 51 -3.60 -13.84 9.98
CA LYS A 51 -4.69 -12.85 9.98
C LYS A 51 -4.93 -12.38 8.54
N PRO A 52 -6.19 -12.34 8.09
CA PRO A 52 -6.51 -11.94 6.73
C PRO A 52 -5.98 -10.53 6.44
N PRO A 53 -5.60 -10.23 5.19
CA PRO A 53 -5.20 -8.87 4.80
C PRO A 53 -6.30 -7.86 5.13
N LYS A 54 -5.91 -6.65 5.53
CA LYS A 54 -6.86 -5.56 5.77
C LYS A 54 -7.01 -4.75 4.48
N VAL A 55 -8.23 -4.60 4.01
CA VAL A 55 -8.55 -3.86 2.78
C VAL A 55 -9.22 -2.55 3.14
N PHE A 56 -8.72 -1.45 2.56
CA PHE A 56 -9.25 -0.10 2.69
C PHE A 56 -9.58 0.44 1.31
N ALA A 57 -10.63 1.25 1.18
CA ALA A 57 -10.99 1.92 -0.07
C ALA A 57 -10.96 3.44 0.12
N PHE A 58 -10.42 4.15 -0.87
CA PHE A 58 -10.28 5.60 -0.88
C PHE A 58 -10.83 6.18 -2.19
N ASP A 59 -10.88 7.51 -2.30
CA ASP A 59 -11.22 8.16 -3.56
C ASP A 59 -10.04 8.07 -4.54
N TYR A 60 -8.80 8.12 -4.03
CA TYR A 60 -7.57 7.97 -4.81
C TYR A 60 -6.50 7.13 -4.10
N CYS A 61 -5.89 6.19 -4.83
CA CYS A 61 -4.75 5.39 -4.39
C CYS A 61 -3.59 5.58 -5.37
N PHE A 62 -2.49 6.19 -4.91
CA PHE A 62 -1.31 6.44 -5.72
C PHE A 62 -0.19 5.48 -5.33
N TRP A 63 0.12 4.52 -6.20
CA TRP A 63 1.22 3.59 -5.96
C TRP A 63 2.48 4.11 -6.63
N SER A 64 3.48 4.53 -5.84
CA SER A 64 4.77 5.01 -6.34
C SER A 64 5.92 4.14 -5.84
N MET A 65 5.71 2.84 -5.61
CA MET A 65 6.72 2.01 -4.94
C MET A 65 7.90 1.63 -5.85
N ASP A 66 7.63 1.35 -7.12
CA ASP A 66 8.65 0.95 -8.09
C ASP A 66 8.29 1.46 -9.50
N GLU A 67 9.18 2.29 -10.05
CA GLU A 67 9.05 2.92 -11.38
C GLU A 67 9.00 1.92 -12.53
N SER A 68 9.56 0.72 -12.34
CA SER A 68 9.55 -0.32 -13.38
C SER A 68 8.17 -0.92 -13.61
N ASN A 69 7.26 -0.84 -12.63
CA ASN A 69 5.88 -1.29 -12.75
C ASN A 69 5.00 -0.18 -13.34
N THR A 70 5.27 0.11 -14.60
CA THR A 70 4.62 1.19 -15.37
C THR A 70 3.09 1.17 -15.34
N PRO A 71 2.37 0.02 -15.32
CA PRO A 71 0.90 0.03 -15.26
C PRO A 71 0.32 0.57 -13.95
N LYS A 72 1.05 0.43 -12.83
CA LYS A 72 0.60 0.85 -11.49
C LYS A 72 1.26 2.14 -11.01
N TYR A 73 2.41 2.51 -11.59
CA TYR A 73 3.22 3.62 -11.11
C TYR A 73 2.52 4.98 -11.30
N ALA A 74 2.30 5.67 -10.18
CA ALA A 74 1.86 7.05 -10.14
C ALA A 74 3.07 7.97 -9.93
N GLY A 75 3.56 8.56 -11.03
CA GLY A 75 4.61 9.58 -11.03
C GLY A 75 4.12 10.94 -10.54
N LYS A 76 5.04 11.90 -10.42
CA LYS A 76 4.68 13.33 -10.38
C LYS A 76 4.90 13.86 -11.78
N ASP A 77 3.82 14.16 -12.49
CA ASP A 77 3.86 15.09 -13.63
C ASP A 77 3.85 16.54 -13.11
#